data_AF-A0A1F8Q6J9-F1
#
_entry.id   AF-A0A1F8Q6J9-F1
#
_cell.length_a   1.000
_cell.length_b   1.000
_cell.length_c   1.000
_cell.angle_alpha   90.00
_cell.angle_beta   90.00
_cell.angle_gamma   90.00
#
_symmetry.space_group_name_H-M   'P 1'
#
loop_
_entity.id
_entity.type
_entity.pdbx_description
1 polymer ?
#
loop_
_entity_poly.entity_id
_entity_poly.type
_entity_poly.pdbx_seq_one_letter_code
_entity_poly.pdbx_strand_id
1 'polypeptide(L)'
;MKKIFGRYTLIVTLVLVLVVGQGISFLANPDGWQRYITNLGNILGMIAFWGPIIALVSSLFVWIVMRLLGFETLDSVRQESVEQNNPTPAIVFVGTLIASVLFLMLVIKP
;
A
#
# COMPACT_ATOMS: atom_id res chain seq x y z
N MET A 1 -21.08 28.43 -3.59
CA MET A 1 -21.14 27.43 -2.49
C MET A 1 -21.23 25.97 -2.96
N LYS A 2 -22.01 25.60 -4.00
CA LYS A 2 -22.09 24.20 -4.50
C LYS A 2 -20.78 23.60 -5.04
N LYS A 3 -19.88 24.39 -5.65
CA LYS A 3 -18.58 23.90 -6.19
C LYS A 3 -17.52 23.59 -5.12
N ILE A 4 -17.61 24.20 -3.94
CA ILE A 4 -16.66 23.96 -2.84
C ILE A 4 -16.98 22.63 -2.15
N PHE A 5 -18.27 22.29 -2.01
CA PHE A 5 -18.71 21.03 -1.42
C PHE A 5 -18.19 19.81 -2.20
N GLY A 6 -18.30 19.79 -3.53
CA GLY A 6 -17.84 18.65 -4.34
C GLY A 6 -16.36 18.30 -4.20
N ARG A 7 -15.49 19.31 -3.97
CA ARG A 7 -14.04 19.11 -3.86
C ARG A 7 -13.62 18.43 -2.55
N TYR A 8 -14.31 18.73 -1.46
CA TYR A 8 -14.01 18.14 -0.15
C TYR A 8 -14.91 16.96 0.20
N THR A 9 -15.99 16.72 -0.55
CA THR A 9 -16.91 15.60 -0.28
C THR A 9 -16.16 14.28 -0.21
N LEU A 10 -15.26 13.99 -1.16
CA LEU A 10 -14.48 12.75 -1.15
C LEU A 10 -13.64 12.61 0.13
N ILE A 11 -12.91 13.67 0.50
CA ILE A 11 -12.04 13.66 1.69
C ILE A 11 -12.89 13.49 2.95
N VAL A 12 -14.00 14.22 3.05
CA VAL A 12 -14.92 14.14 4.19
C VAL A 12 -15.54 12.75 4.29
N THR A 13 -15.96 12.16 3.17
CA THR A 13 -16.48 10.79 3.13
C THR A 13 -15.42 9.77 3.55
N LEU A 14 -14.18 9.90 3.10
CA LEU A 14 -13.08 9.03 3.51
C LEU A 14 -12.81 9.13 5.01
N VAL A 15 -12.75 10.34 5.55
CA VAL A 15 -12.57 10.57 6.99
C VAL A 15 -13.75 9.98 7.78
N LEU A 16 -14.98 10.17 7.33
CA LEU A 16 -16.18 9.60 7.97
C LEU A 16 -16.12 8.07 7.99
N VAL A 17 -15.77 7.43 6.87
CA VAL A 17 -15.63 5.97 6.78
C VAL A 17 -14.55 5.47 7.73
N LEU A 18 -13.41 6.17 7.82
CA LEU A 18 -12.34 5.81 8.76
C LEU A 18 -12.81 5.90 10.22
N VAL A 19 -13.48 6.99 10.60
CA VAL A 19 -13.98 7.20 11.97
C VAL A 19 -15.05 6.17 12.33
N VAL A 20 -16.00 5.91 11.44
CA VAL A 20 -17.04 4.89 11.64
C VAL A 20 -16.41 3.50 11.75
N GLY A 21 -15.44 3.17 10.91
CA GLY A 21 -14.71 1.91 10.99
C GLY A 21 -13.96 1.74 12.31
N GLN A 22 -13.34 2.80 12.84
CA GLN A 22 -12.72 2.78 14.17
C GLN A 22 -13.74 2.58 15.29
N GLY A 23 -14.90 3.25 15.21
CA GLY A 23 -16.00 3.06 16.17
C GLY A 23 -16.55 1.63 16.16
N ILE A 24 -16.76 1.05 14.98
CA ILE A 24 -17.18 -0.35 14.83
C ILE A 24 -16.13 -1.29 15.42
N SER A 25 -14.84 -1.06 15.14
CA SER A 25 -13.74 -1.88 15.67
C SER A 25 -13.70 -1.86 17.20
N PHE A 26 -13.85 -0.68 17.81
CA PHE A 26 -13.94 -0.53 19.25
C PHE A 26 -15.14 -1.27 19.85
N LEU A 27 -16.32 -1.18 19.22
CA LEU A 27 -17.52 -1.90 19.69
C LEU A 27 -17.43 -3.42 19.50
N ALA A 28 -16.75 -3.88 18.46
CA ALA A 28 -16.60 -5.31 18.15
C ALA A 28 -15.55 -6.00 19.02
N ASN A 29 -14.43 -5.33 19.33
CA ASN A 29 -13.36 -5.87 20.17
C ASN A 29 -12.60 -4.74 20.91
N PRO A 30 -13.12 -4.30 22.08
CA PRO A 30 -12.56 -3.17 22.83
C PRO A 30 -11.12 -3.44 23.29
N ASP A 31 -10.85 -4.66 23.77
CA ASP A 31 -9.53 -5.06 24.28
C ASP A 31 -8.48 -5.06 23.16
N GLY A 32 -8.84 -5.57 21.99
CA GLY A 32 -7.97 -5.56 20.81
C GLY A 32 -7.68 -4.15 20.34
N TRP A 33 -8.70 -3.28 20.32
CA TRP A 33 -8.55 -1.88 19.95
C TRP A 33 -7.63 -1.12 20.91
N GLN A 34 -7.80 -1.31 22.22
CA GLN A 34 -6.98 -0.65 23.25
C GLN A 34 -5.52 -1.09 23.19
N ARG A 35 -5.25 -2.39 22.98
CA ARG A 35 -3.88 -2.90 22.76
C ARG A 35 -3.25 -2.31 21.51
N TYR A 36 -4.00 -2.25 20.41
CA TYR A 36 -3.52 -1.66 19.16
C TYR A 36 -3.12 -0.20 19.33
N ILE A 37 -3.97 0.62 19.95
CA ILE A 37 -3.67 2.04 20.20
C ILE A 37 -2.47 2.20 21.12
N THR A 38 -2.34 1.36 22.15
CA THR A 38 -1.18 1.37 23.06
C THR A 38 0.12 1.05 22.35
N ASN A 39 0.09 0.13 21.38
CA ASN A 39 1.26 -0.27 20.59
C ASN A 39 1.45 0.55 19.30
N LEU A 40 0.57 1.51 19.01
CA LEU A 40 0.56 2.26 17.76
C LEU A 40 1.90 2.96 17.51
N GLY A 41 2.52 3.53 18.54
CA GLY A 41 3.84 4.17 18.43
C GLY A 41 4.93 3.19 17.97
N ASN A 42 4.93 1.97 18.51
CA ASN A 42 5.89 0.94 18.10
C ASN A 42 5.63 0.48 16.66
N ILE A 43 4.36 0.29 16.29
CA ILE A 43 3.97 -0.06 14.91
C ILE A 43 4.43 1.02 13.93
N LEU A 44 4.17 2.30 14.24
CA LEU A 44 4.61 3.42 13.40
C LEU A 44 6.13 3.50 13.32
N GLY A 45 6.85 3.24 14.42
CA GLY A 45 8.31 3.15 14.43
C GLY A 45 8.84 2.03 13.53
N MET A 46 8.24 0.85 13.59
CA MET A 46 8.56 -0.27 12.71
C MET A 46 8.30 0.08 11.24
N ILE A 47 7.17 0.70 10.92
CA ILE A 47 6.85 1.14 9.55
C ILE A 47 7.84 2.20 9.08
N ALA A 48 8.18 3.18 9.92
CA ALA A 48 9.11 4.25 9.58
C ALA A 48 10.53 3.72 9.29
N PHE A 49 10.95 2.66 9.99
CA PHE A 49 12.24 2.03 9.76
C PHE A 49 12.23 1.05 8.57
N TRP A 50 11.30 0.09 8.57
CA TRP A 50 11.26 -0.99 7.58
C TRP A 50 10.63 -0.58 6.25
N GLY A 51 9.67 0.35 6.27
CA GLY A 51 8.97 0.82 5.08
C GLY A 51 9.92 1.32 3.99
N PRO A 52 10.85 2.24 4.28
CA PRO A 52 11.84 2.70 3.30
C PRO A 52 12.75 1.58 2.79
N ILE A 53 13.19 0.67 3.67
CA ILE A 53 14.05 -0.47 3.29
C ILE A 53 13.32 -1.37 2.30
N ILE A 54 12.07 -1.73 2.61
CA ILE A 54 11.25 -2.59 1.77
C ILE A 54 10.96 -1.90 0.44
N ALA A 55 10.62 -0.60 0.45
CA ALA A 55 10.41 0.15 -0.78
C ALA A 55 11.65 0.15 -1.68
N LEU A 56 12.84 0.34 -1.12
CA LEU A 56 14.10 0.30 -1.87
C LEU A 56 14.38 -1.09 -2.45
N VAL A 57 14.30 -2.13 -1.62
CA VAL A 57 14.56 -3.52 -2.05
C VAL A 57 13.55 -3.96 -3.11
N SER A 58 12.26 -3.71 -2.89
CA SER A 58 11.20 -4.04 -3.84
C SER A 58 11.35 -3.27 -5.16
N SER A 59 11.71 -1.99 -5.11
CA SER A 59 11.97 -1.19 -6.32
C SER A 59 13.18 -1.73 -7.10
N LEU A 60 14.24 -2.13 -6.39
CA LEU A 60 15.40 -2.75 -7.01
C LEU A 60 15.04 -4.09 -7.67
N PHE A 61 14.26 -4.94 -7.01
CA PHE A 61 13.81 -6.21 -7.58
C PHE A 61 12.96 -6.01 -8.83
N VAL A 62 11.99 -5.09 -8.80
CA VAL A 62 11.19 -4.75 -9.98
C VAL A 62 12.10 -4.26 -11.08
N TRP A 63 13.02 -3.33 -10.80
CA TRP A 63 13.95 -2.82 -11.80
C TRP A 63 14.79 -3.93 -12.43
N ILE A 64 15.35 -4.85 -11.64
CA ILE A 64 16.12 -6.01 -12.14
C ILE A 64 15.25 -6.90 -13.03
N VAL A 65 14.06 -7.29 -12.55
CA VAL A 65 13.16 -8.18 -13.30
C VAL A 65 12.72 -7.53 -14.61
N MET A 66 12.39 -6.24 -14.59
CA MET A 66 12.03 -5.50 -15.81
C MET A 66 13.18 -5.46 -16.82
N ARG A 67 14.43 -5.27 -16.35
CA ARG A 67 15.62 -5.34 -17.22
C ARG A 67 15.84 -6.74 -17.79
N LEU A 68 15.66 -7.79 -16.99
CA LEU A 68 15.78 -9.19 -17.45
C LEU A 68 14.72 -9.56 -18.48
N LEU A 69 13.53 -8.96 -18.38
CA LEU A 69 12.45 -9.11 -19.35
C LEU A 69 12.64 -8.24 -20.61
N GLY A 70 13.72 -7.46 -20.69
CA GLY A 70 14.03 -6.61 -21.85
C GLY A 70 13.40 -5.23 -21.84
N PHE A 71 12.75 -4.82 -20.75
CA PHE A 71 12.19 -3.47 -20.63
C PHE A 71 13.26 -2.46 -20.20
N GLU A 72 13.56 -1.49 -21.06
CA GLU A 72 14.55 -0.44 -20.75
C GLU A 72 13.95 0.81 -20.10
N THR A 73 12.67 1.10 -20.35
CA THR A 73 11.98 2.31 -19.90
C THR A 73 10.56 2.00 -19.43
N LEU A 74 9.94 2.91 -18.68
CA LEU A 74 8.52 2.76 -18.29
C LEU A 74 7.56 2.90 -19.49
N ASP A 75 7.97 3.57 -20.55
CA ASP A 75 7.16 3.72 -21.76
C ASP A 75 7.03 2.41 -22.54
N SER A 76 8.10 1.61 -22.62
CA SER A 76 8.02 0.29 -23.26
C SER A 76 7.10 -0.66 -22.49
N VAL A 77 7.10 -0.56 -21.17
CA VAL A 77 6.17 -1.29 -20.30
C VAL A 77 4.72 -0.91 -20.58
N ARG A 78 4.45 0.38 -20.74
CA ARG A 78 3.11 0.89 -21.05
C ARG A 78 2.64 0.40 -22.42
N GLN A 79 3.48 0.49 -23.45
CA GLN A 79 3.13 -0.01 -24.79
C GLN A 79 2.80 -1.51 -24.74
N GLU A 80 3.68 -2.31 -24.15
CA GLU A 80 3.50 -3.76 -24.07
C GLU A 80 2.25 -4.15 -23.25
N SER A 81 2.00 -3.48 -22.13
CA SER A 81 0.87 -3.81 -21.25
C SER A 81 -0.48 -3.34 -21.79
N VAL A 82 -0.51 -2.20 -22.50
CA VAL A 82 -1.78 -1.57 -22.94
C VAL A 82 -2.07 -1.83 -24.41
N GLU A 83 -1.07 -1.70 -25.28
CA GLU A 83 -1.24 -1.85 -26.72
C GLU A 83 -1.18 -3.31 -27.15
N GLN A 84 -0.32 -4.10 -26.50
CA GLN A 84 -0.17 -5.54 -26.77
C GLN A 84 -0.87 -6.42 -25.73
N ASN A 85 -1.50 -5.83 -24.70
CA ASN A 85 -2.24 -6.51 -23.64
C ASN A 85 -1.43 -7.64 -22.96
N ASN A 86 -0.11 -7.44 -22.82
CA ASN A 86 0.76 -8.40 -22.17
C ASN A 86 0.66 -8.24 -20.63
N PRO A 87 0.22 -9.27 -19.89
CA PRO A 87 0.02 -9.16 -18.45
C PRO A 87 1.32 -9.20 -17.63
N THR A 88 2.46 -9.48 -18.26
CA THR A 88 3.72 -9.76 -17.56
C THR A 88 4.16 -8.62 -16.62
N PRO A 89 4.18 -7.34 -17.03
CA PRO A 89 4.59 -6.27 -16.12
C PRO A 89 3.64 -6.11 -14.93
N ALA A 90 2.33 -6.26 -15.15
CA ALA A 90 1.34 -6.18 -14.08
C ALA A 90 1.54 -7.29 -13.04
N ILE A 91 1.85 -8.51 -13.48
CA ILE A 91 2.15 -9.64 -12.58
C ILE A 91 3.39 -9.35 -11.74
N VAL A 92 4.45 -8.77 -12.32
CA VAL A 92 5.67 -8.41 -11.59
C VAL A 92 5.37 -7.36 -10.51
N PHE A 93 4.61 -6.32 -10.84
CA PHE A 93 4.23 -5.29 -9.87
C PHE A 93 3.35 -5.83 -8.75
N VAL A 94 2.28 -6.58 -9.10
CA VAL A 94 1.35 -7.14 -8.12
C VAL A 94 2.04 -8.19 -7.24
N GLY A 95 2.83 -9.08 -7.83
CA GLY A 95 3.61 -10.08 -7.09
C GLY A 95 4.59 -9.43 -6.12
N THR A 96 5.28 -8.36 -6.56
CA THR A 96 6.17 -7.59 -5.67
C THR A 96 5.39 -6.93 -4.53
N LEU A 97 4.24 -6.30 -4.83
CA LEU A 97 3.41 -5.66 -3.81
C LEU A 97 2.94 -6.67 -2.75
N ILE A 98 2.47 -7.85 -3.17
CA ILE A 98 2.05 -8.92 -2.26
C ILE A 98 3.23 -9.36 -1.41
N ALA A 99 4.40 -9.59 -2.00
CA ALA A 99 5.61 -9.98 -1.26
C ALA A 99 6.01 -8.91 -0.23
N SER A 100 5.98 -7.63 -0.59
CA SER A 100 6.26 -6.50 0.32
C SER A 100 5.28 -6.47 1.49
N VAL A 101 3.99 -6.66 1.23
CA VAL A 101 2.94 -6.69 2.28
C VAL A 101 3.15 -7.87 3.22
N LEU A 102 3.42 -9.08 2.68
CA LEU A 102 3.69 -10.26 3.51
C LEU A 102 4.95 -10.07 4.36
N PHE A 103 5.99 -9.44 3.82
CA PHE A 103 7.19 -9.13 4.58
C PHE A 103 6.92 -8.09 5.68
N LEU A 104 6.15 -7.03 5.38
CA LEU A 104 5.71 -6.07 6.40
C LEU A 104 4.92 -6.77 7.53
N MET A 105 4.02 -7.68 7.20
CA MET A 105 3.27 -8.45 8.20
C MET A 105 4.18 -9.34 9.06
N LEU A 106 5.26 -9.88 8.50
CA LEU A 106 6.22 -10.70 9.25
C LEU A 106 7.05 -9.87 10.23
N VAL A 107 7.39 -8.65 9.83
CA VAL A 107 8.29 -7.77 10.57
C VAL A 107 7.54 -6.90 11.59
N ILE A 108 6.32 -6.48 11.27
CA ILE A 108 5.44 -5.76 12.19
C ILE A 108 4.74 -6.77 13.08
N LYS A 109 5.32 -7.02 14.25
CA LYS A 109 4.68 -7.85 15.29
C LYS A 109 3.97 -6.95 16.30
N PRO A 110 2.65 -7.16 16.53
CA PRO A 110 1.87 -6.35 17.46
C PRO A 110 2.26 -6.55 18.92
#